data_AF-A0A5Q0P358-F1
#
_entry.id   AF-A0A5Q0P358-F1
#
_cell.length_a   1.000
_cell.length_b   1.000
_cell.length_c   1.000
_cell.angle_alpha   90.00
_cell.angle_beta   90.00
_cell.angle_gamma   90.00
#
_symmetry.space_group_name_H-M   'P 1'
#
loop_
_entity.id
_entity.type
_entity.pdbx_description
1 polymer ?
#
loop_
_entity_poly.entity_id
_entity_poly.type
_entity_poly.pdbx_seq_one_letter_code
_entity_poly.pdbx_strand_id
1 'polypeptide(L)' 'MTFKRVIVHPMYQDFHTTPRIYFMGEYNDHQQLINVFNHTHQKLKPIEGTYQWELLDHSVVYFVEEDSKFPRKTM' A
#
# COMPACT_ATOMS: atom_id res chain seq x y z
N MET A 1 -4.11 -13.90 11.30
CA MET A 1 -3.87 -13.17 10.04
C MET A 1 -5.17 -12.93 9.29
N THR A 2 -5.34 -11.77 8.65
CA THR A 2 -6.55 -11.41 7.91
C THR A 2 -6.21 -10.66 6.63
N PHE A 3 -6.95 -10.93 5.55
CA PHE A 3 -6.80 -10.24 4.27
C PHE A 3 -7.93 -9.23 4.06
N LYS A 4 -7.58 -8.00 3.69
CA LYS A 4 -8.54 -6.92 3.40
C LYS A 4 -8.08 -6.12 2.18
N ARG A 5 -9.01 -5.46 1.51
CA ARG A 5 -8.65 -4.50 0.45
C ARG A 5 -8.01 -3.28 1.09
N VAL A 6 -6.96 -2.76 0.44
CA VAL A 6 -6.27 -1.52 0.77
C VAL A 6 -6.26 -0.59 -0.43
N ILE A 7 -6.37 0.71 -0.19
CA ILE A 7 -6.28 1.72 -1.24
C ILE A 7 -4.81 2.03 -1.47
N VAL A 8 -4.41 1.97 -2.75
CA VAL A 8 -3.05 2.28 -3.16
C VAL A 8 -3.03 3.37 -4.22
N HIS A 9 -1.97 4.16 -4.21
CA HIS A 9 -1.77 5.27 -5.14
C HIS A 9 -0.36 5.21 -5.74
N PRO A 10 -0.22 5.17 -7.07
CA PRO A 10 1.09 5.20 -7.71
C PRO A 10 1.73 6.58 -7.52
N MET A 11 2.94 6.64 -6.96
CA MET A 11 3.56 7.92 -6.59
C MET A 11 4.08 8.76 -7.77
N TYR A 12 4.17 8.17 -8.96
CA TYR A 12 4.61 8.87 -10.18
C TYR A 12 3.47 9.48 -11.01
N GLN A 13 2.22 9.40 -10.53
CA GLN A 13 1.05 9.94 -11.22
C GLN A 13 0.34 10.99 -10.35
N ASP A 14 -0.35 11.93 -11.01
CA ASP A 14 -1.16 12.92 -10.31
C ASP A 14 -2.32 12.24 -9.57
N PHE A 15 -2.25 12.24 -8.23
CA PHE A 15 -3.24 11.64 -7.33
C PHE A 15 -4.67 12.13 -7.57
N HIS A 16 -4.86 13.31 -8.19
CA HIS A 16 -6.18 13.91 -8.42
C HIS A 16 -6.85 13.38 -9.71
N THR A 17 -6.09 12.75 -10.60
CA THR A 17 -6.57 12.27 -11.89
C THR A 17 -6.59 10.74 -11.98
N THR A 18 -5.81 10.06 -11.15
CA THR A 18 -5.76 8.59 -11.12
C THR A 18 -6.95 7.99 -10.35
N PRO A 19 -7.70 7.03 -10.93
CA PRO A 19 -8.73 6.28 -10.22
C PRO A 19 -8.16 5.55 -9.01
N ARG A 20 -8.96 5.39 -7.95
CA ARG A 20 -8.57 4.59 -6.77
C ARG A 20 -8.21 3.16 -7.19
N ILE A 21 -7.00 2.74 -6.86
CA ILE A 21 -6.53 1.37 -7.08
C ILE A 21 -6.67 0.61 -5.76
N TYR A 22 -7.09 -0.66 -5.85
CA TYR A 22 -7.25 -1.51 -4.69
C TYR A 22 -6.34 -2.73 -4.78
N PHE A 23 -5.52 -2.94 -3.76
CA PHE A 23 -4.68 -4.12 -3.57
C PHE A 23 -5.17 -4.94 -2.38
N MET A 24 -4.59 -6.13 -2.19
CA MET A 24 -4.88 -6.98 -1.04
C MET A 24 -3.81 -6.77 0.04
N GLY A 25 -4.21 -6.26 1.19
CA GLY A 25 -3.39 -6.14 2.38
C GLY A 25 -3.53 -7.35 3.28
N GLU A 26 -2.40 -7.86 3.76
CA GLU A 26 -2.32 -8.89 4.80
C GLU A 26 -1.98 -8.23 6.13
N TYR A 27 -2.80 -8.53 7.13
CA TYR A 27 -2.69 -7.98 8.47
C TYR A 27 -2.30 -9.07 9.46
N ASN A 28 -1.35 -8.74 10.35
CA ASN A 28 -1.03 -9.58 11.50
C ASN A 28 -2.14 -9.52 12.57
N ASP A 29 -1.99 -10.28 13.65
CA ASP A 29 -3.01 -10.37 14.71
C ASP A 29 -3.17 -9.07 15.51
N HIS A 30 -2.22 -8.14 15.39
CA HIS A 30 -2.28 -6.79 15.95
C HIS A 30 -2.89 -5.76 14.99
N GLN A 31 -3.50 -6.21 13.89
CA GLN A 31 -4.06 -5.34 12.84
C GLN A 31 -3.03 -4.42 12.16
N GLN A 32 -1.75 -4.81 12.15
CA GLN A 32 -0.72 -4.09 11.41
C GLN A 32 -0.60 -4.68 10.00
N LEU A 33 -0.57 -3.81 9.00
CA LEU A 33 -0.34 -4.18 7.61
C LEU A 33 1.10 -4.68 7.45
N ILE A 34 1.27 -5.96 7.10
CA ILE A 34 2.59 -6.59 6.98
C ILE A 34 2.97 -6.87 5.52
N ASN A 35 2.01 -7.16 4.65
CA ASN A 35 2.23 -7.39 3.22
C ASN A 35 1.13 -6.74 2.39
N VAL A 36 1.46 -6.34 1.15
CA VAL A 36 0.50 -5.87 0.16
C VAL A 36 0.72 -6.64 -1.14
N PHE A 37 -0.37 -7.06 -1.77
CA PHE A 37 -0.36 -7.83 -3.01
C PHE A 37 -1.19 -7.14 -4.07
N ASN A 38 -0.63 -6.99 -5.27
CA ASN A 38 -1.38 -6.46 -6.41
C ASN A 38 -2.36 -7.51 -6.97
N HIS A 39 -3.06 -7.15 -8.05
CA HIS A 39 -4.03 -8.03 -8.71
C HIS A 39 -3.42 -9.27 -9.39
N THR A 40 -2.12 -9.26 -9.69
CA THR A 40 -1.37 -10.43 -10.20
C THR A 40 -0.70 -11.24 -9.09
N HIS A 41 -1.05 -10.96 -7.82
CA HIS A 41 -0.48 -11.60 -6.63
C HIS A 41 1.02 -11.35 -6.43
N GLN A 42 1.60 -10.34 -7.09
CA GLN A 42 2.95 -9.90 -6.79
C GLN A 42 2.97 -9.12 -5.48
N LYS A 43 3.97 -9.40 -4.66
CA LYS A 43 4.14 -8.81 -3.33
C LYS A 43 4.88 -7.49 -3.42
N LEU A 44 4.33 -6.46 -2.78
CA LEU A 44 5.03 -5.20 -2.53
C LEU A 44 5.83 -5.32 -1.25
N LYS A 45 7.00 -4.69 -1.22
CA LYS A 45 7.82 -4.55 -0.03
C LYS A 45 7.73 -3.12 0.51
N PRO A 46 7.62 -2.93 1.83
CA PRO A 46 7.71 -1.60 2.41
C PRO A 46 9.14 -1.07 2.25
N ILE A 47 9.27 0.19 1.85
CA ILE A 47 10.54 0.92 1.88
C ILE A 47 10.72 1.47 3.31
N GLU A 48 11.71 0.94 4.03
CA GLU A 48 11.99 1.34 5.41
C GLU A 48 12.21 2.85 5.55
N GLY A 49 11.71 3.42 6.64
CA GLY A 49 11.81 4.88 6.89
C GLY A 49 10.86 5.74 6.06
N THR A 50 9.98 5.15 5.24
CA THR A 50 9.02 5.89 4.40
C THR A 50 7.60 5.32 4.52
N TYR A 51 6.64 5.96 3.84
CA TYR A 51 5.26 5.49 3.65
C TYR A 51 5.06 4.76 2.31
N GLN A 52 6.16 4.34 1.69
CA GLN A 52 6.18 3.85 0.33
C GLN A 52 6.30 2.32 0.31
N TRP A 53 5.67 1.73 -0.70
CA TRP A 53 5.68 0.30 -0.96
C TRP A 53 6.14 0.08 -2.41
N GLU A 54 7.18 -0.70 -2.61
CA GLU A 54 7.74 -0.97 -3.94
C GLU A 54 7.31 -2.34 -4.47
N LEU A 55 6.99 -2.38 -5.76
CA LEU A 55 6.90 -3.61 -6.51
C LEU A 55 8.28 -3.93 -7.09
N LEU A 56 8.96 -4.92 -6.50
CA LEU A 56 10.37 -5.27 -6.78
C LEU A 56 10.67 -5.44 -8.27
N ASP A 57 9.77 -6.05 -9.02
CA ASP A 57 10.05 -6.42 -10.42
C ASP A 57 9.91 -5.23 -11.39
N HIS A 58 9.30 -4.11 -10.97
CA HIS A 58 8.93 -3.01 -11.87
C HIS A 58 9.41 -1.63 -11.42
N SER A 59 10.09 -1.50 -10.28
CA SER A 59 10.46 -0.20 -9.68
C SER A 59 9.26 0.76 -9.51
N VAL A 60 8.05 0.21 -9.43
CA VAL A 60 6.82 0.99 -9.24
C VAL A 60 6.58 1.16 -7.76
N VAL A 61 6.43 2.41 -7.34
CA VAL A 61 6.23 2.79 -5.95
C VAL A 61 4.80 3.22 -5.73
N TYR A 62 4.20 2.69 -4.66
CA TYR A 62 2.85 2.97 -4.23
C TYR A 62 2.85 3.57 -2.82
N PHE A 63 1.95 4.50 -2.60
CA PHE A 63 1.51 4.90 -1.27
C PHE A 63 0.27 4.06 -0.89
N VAL A 64 0.18 3.63 0.37
CA VAL A 64 -0.92 2.79 0.88
C VAL A 64 -1.62 3.54 2.01
N GLU A 65 -2.92 3.82 1.87
CA GLU A 65 -3.66 4.67 2.83
C GLU A 65 -3.83 4.03 4.21
N GLU A 66 -3.97 2.70 4.25
CA GLU A 66 -4.20 1.94 5.48
C GLU A 66 -2.92 1.52 6.20
N ASP A 67 -1.74 1.92 5.71
CA ASP A 67 -0.49 1.75 6.45
C ASP A 67 -0.51 2.63 7.70
N SER A 68 -0.44 2.02 8.88
CA SER A 68 -0.50 2.71 10.16
C SER A 68 0.68 3.64 10.40
N LYS A 69 1.76 3.50 9.62
CA LYS A 69 2.85 4.48 9.60
C LYS A 69 2.34 5.85 9.15
N PHE A 70 1.35 5.91 8.28
CA PHE A 70 0.72 7.16 7.87
C PHE A 70 -0.28 7.63 8.94
N PRO A 71 0.02 8.68 9.71
CA PRO A 71 -0.97 9.23 10.61
C PRO A 71 -2.09 9.85 9.76
N ARG A 72 -3.31 9.31 9.86
CA ARG A 72 -4.50 10.03 9.40
C ARG A 72 -4.54 11.35 10.18
N LYS A 73 -4.09 12.45 9.56
CA LYS A 73 -4.42 13.77 10.08
C LYS A 73 -5.92 13.92 9.93
N THR A 74 -6.63 13.71 11.03
CA THR A 74 -7.99 14.22 11.21
C THR A 74 -7.90 15.72 11.04
N MET A 75 -8.36 16.24 9.90
CA MET A 75 -8.72 17.66 9.76
C MET A 75 -10.10 17.86 10.38
#